data_AF-A0A962M4U4-F1
#
_entry.id   AF-A0A962M4U4-F1
#
_cell.length_a   1.000
_cell.length_b   1.000
_cell.length_c   1.000
_cell.angle_alpha   90.00
_cell.angle_beta   90.00
_cell.angle_gamma   90.00
#
_symmetry.space_group_name_H-M   'P 1'
#
loop_
_entity.id
_entity.type
_entity.pdbx_description
1 polymer ?
#
loop_
_entity_poly.entity_id
_entity_poly.type
_entity_poly.pdbx_seq_one_letter_code
_entity_poly.pdbx_strand_id
1 'polypeptide(L)'
;MTAVPERLLLIGAFAALYLIWGSTYLAIRFGVASWPPLLFTAVRFLLAGSLLYGWLRWRGIKPPTAQEWRSSTLLGVLMLGCGTGGV
;
A
#
# COMPACT_ATOMS: atom_id res chain seq x y z
N MET A 1 28.85 2.74 11.85
CA MET A 1 27.52 2.10 11.72
C MET A 1 27.31 1.25 12.97
N THR A 2 26.66 1.79 14.00
CA THR A 2 26.39 1.03 15.24
C THR A 2 25.41 -0.09 14.92
N ALA A 3 25.83 -1.34 15.08
CA ALA A 3 24.96 -2.49 14.84
C ALA A 3 23.78 -2.41 15.81
N VAL A 4 22.58 -2.11 15.29
CA VAL A 4 21.35 -2.29 16.06
C VAL A 4 21.28 -3.79 16.40
N PRO A 5 21.05 -4.18 17.66
CA PRO A 5 20.92 -5.58 18.02
C PRO A 5 19.84 -6.21 17.14
N GLU A 6 20.12 -7.38 16.55
CA GLU A 6 19.20 -8.07 15.63
C GLU A 6 17.79 -8.23 16.24
N ARG A 7 17.71 -8.48 17.55
CA ARG A 7 16.45 -8.50 18.31
C ARG A 7 15.68 -7.19 18.27
N LEU A 8 16.35 -6.04 18.36
CA LEU A 8 15.66 -4.75 18.39
C LEU A 8 15.08 -4.40 17.00
N LEU A 9 15.78 -4.77 15.93
CA LEU A 9 15.24 -4.69 14.57
C LEU A 9 14.04 -5.61 14.38
N LEU A 10 14.12 -6.85 14.87
CA LEU A 10 12.99 -7.79 14.82
C LEU A 10 11.78 -7.26 15.59
N ILE A 11 11.97 -6.79 16.83
CA ILE A 11 10.89 -6.20 17.64
C ILE A 11 10.30 -4.98 16.93
N GLY A 12 11.14 -4.10 16.39
CA GLY A 12 10.69 -2.92 15.65
C GLY A 12 9.89 -3.30 14.39
N ALA A 13 10.33 -4.31 13.65
CA ALA A 13 9.64 -4.82 12.46
C ALA A 13 8.27 -5.43 12.82
N PHE A 14 8.21 -6.25 13.88
CA PHE A 14 6.94 -6.80 14.37
C PHE A 14 6.01 -5.71 14.88
N ALA A 15 6.51 -4.74 15.65
CA ALA A 15 5.72 -3.62 16.13
C ALA A 15 5.15 -2.81 14.96
N ALA A 16 5.96 -2.50 13.94
CA ALA A 16 5.51 -1.83 12.73
C ALA A 16 4.45 -2.66 11.99
N LEU A 17 4.66 -3.97 11.83
CA LEU A 17 3.69 -4.86 11.22
C LEU A 17 2.35 -4.83 11.98
N TYR A 18 2.36 -5.06 13.29
CA TYR A 18 1.15 -5.09 14.11
C TYR A 18 0.41 -3.76 14.12
N LEU A 19 1.13 -2.64 14.25
CA LEU A 19 0.50 -1.33 14.31
C LEU A 19 -0.06 -0.93 12.94
N ILE A 20 0.74 -1.03 11.88
CA ILE A 20 0.34 -0.58 10.53
C ILE A 20 -0.74 -1.50 9.95
N TRP A 21 -0.54 -2.82 9.99
CA TRP A 21 -1.55 -3.74 9.48
C TRP A 21 -2.77 -3.81 10.39
N GLY A 22 -2.57 -3.84 11.71
CA GLY A 22 -3.68 -3.84 12.67
C GLY A 22 -4.57 -2.62 12.53
N SER A 23 -4.01 -1.41 12.41
CA SER A 23 -4.80 -0.19 12.17
C SER A 23 -5.51 -0.22 10.83
N THR A 24 -4.90 -0.82 9.80
CA THR A 24 -5.52 -0.95 8.47
C THR A 24 -6.73 -1.88 8.51
N TYR A 25 -6.65 -3.03 9.19
CA TYR A 25 -7.80 -3.92 9.38
C TYR A 25 -8.92 -3.25 10.16
N LEU A 26 -8.58 -2.49 11.21
CA LEU A 26 -9.56 -1.73 11.97
C LEU A 26 -10.28 -0.68 11.09
N ALA A 27 -9.51 0.07 10.29
CA ALA A 27 -10.05 1.06 9.36
C ALA A 27 -10.94 0.40 8.29
N ILE A 28 -10.56 -0.76 7.75
CA ILE A 28 -11.39 -1.52 6.80
C ILE A 28 -12.70 -1.94 7.47
N ARG A 29 -12.65 -2.52 8.67
CA ARG A 29 -13.85 -2.94 9.42
C ARG A 29 -14.88 -1.81 9.55
N PHE A 30 -14.43 -0.61 9.89
CA PHE A 30 -15.32 0.55 10.00
C PHE A 30 -15.69 1.15 8.64
N GLY A 31 -14.75 1.19 7.70
CA GLY A 31 -14.95 1.79 6.38
C GLY A 31 -16.01 1.07 5.55
N VAL A 32 -15.95 -0.27 5.51
CA VAL A 32 -16.92 -1.08 4.74
C VAL A 32 -18.31 -1.08 5.34
N ALA A 33 -18.47 -0.67 6.61
CA ALA A 33 -19.78 -0.51 7.22
C ALA A 33 -20.55 0.69 6.62
N SER A 34 -19.84 1.66 6.06
CA SER A 34 -20.43 2.91 5.53
C SER A 34 -20.25 3.07 4.01
N TRP A 35 -19.26 2.42 3.41
CA TRP A 35 -18.90 2.55 1.99
C TRP A 35 -18.90 1.18 1.31
N PRO A 36 -19.30 1.08 0.02
CA PRO A 36 -19.12 -0.15 -0.75
C PRO A 36 -17.65 -0.62 -0.72
N PRO A 37 -17.38 -1.92 -0.48
CA PRO A 37 -16.02 -2.42 -0.27
C PRO A 37 -15.04 -2.08 -1.39
N LEU A 38 -15.48 -2.19 -2.65
CA LEU A 38 -14.66 -1.88 -3.81
C LEU A 38 -14.30 -0.39 -3.86
N LEU A 39 -15.26 0.49 -3.59
CA LEU A 39 -15.04 1.94 -3.60
C LEU A 39 -14.09 2.37 -2.49
N PHE A 40 -14.29 1.85 -1.27
CA PHE A 40 -13.42 2.11 -0.13
C PHE A 40 -11.96 1.71 -0.43
N THR A 41 -11.80 0.52 -1.02
CA THR A 41 -10.50 0.01 -1.44
C THR A 41 -9.89 0.88 -2.54
N ALA A 42 -10.65 1.22 -3.58
CA ALA A 42 -10.18 2.05 -4.69
C ALA A 42 -9.68 3.43 -4.22
N VAL A 43 -10.44 4.12 -3.36
CA VAL A 43 -10.05 5.42 -2.82
C VAL A 43 -8.74 5.32 -2.04
N ARG A 44 -8.60 4.31 -1.16
CA ARG A 44 -7.39 4.12 -0.35
C ARG A 44 -6.15 3.90 -1.22
N PHE A 45 -6.24 3.03 -2.23
CA PHE A 45 -5.12 2.74 -3.12
C PHE A 45 -4.82 3.88 -4.08
N LEU A 46 -5.82 4.61 -4.58
CA LEU A 46 -5.61 5.80 -5.39
C LEU A 46 -4.93 6.91 -4.59
N LEU A 47 -5.38 7.18 -3.35
CA LEU A 47 -4.73 8.16 -2.48
C LEU A 47 -3.25 7.80 -2.23
N ALA A 48 -2.97 6.55 -1.83
CA ALA A 48 -1.60 6.10 -1.60
C ALA A 48 -0.74 6.18 -2.87
N GLY A 49 -1.27 5.74 -4.01
CA GLY A 49 -0.58 5.78 -5.31
C GLY A 49 -0.31 7.19 -5.78
N SER A 50 -1.27 8.11 -5.66
CA SER A 50 -1.11 9.52 -6.02
C SER A 50 -0.10 10.23 -5.13
N LEU A 51 -0.11 9.97 -3.81
CA LEU A 51 0.88 10.52 -2.89
C LEU A 51 2.29 10.01 -3.23
N LEU A 52 2.45 8.71 -3.47
CA LEU A 52 3.74 8.13 -3.87
C LEU A 52 4.21 8.68 -5.21
N TYR A 53 3.32 8.75 -6.20
CA TYR A 53 3.64 9.30 -7.51
C TYR A 53 4.08 10.77 -7.39
N GLY A 54 3.30 11.60 -6.69
CA GLY A 54 3.62 13.00 -6.43
C GLY A 54 4.95 13.17 -5.72
N TRP A 55 5.24 12.33 -4.73
CA TRP A 55 6.53 12.31 -4.04
C TRP A 55 7.70 11.99 -4.97
N LEU A 56 7.55 11.00 -5.84
CA LEU A 56 8.58 10.65 -6.84
C LEU A 56 8.75 11.75 -7.89
N ARG A 57 7.66 12.42 -8.30
CA ARG A 57 7.73 13.61 -9.17
C ARG A 57 8.52 14.72 -8.49
N TRP A 58 8.25 14.97 -7.20
CA TRP A 58 8.92 16.00 -6.42
C TRP A 58 10.42 15.73 -6.26
N ARG A 59 10.81 14.45 -6.16
CA ARG A 59 12.23 14.02 -6.15
C ARG A 59 12.93 14.07 -7.51
N GLY A 60 12.24 14.48 -8.58
CA GLY A 60 12.82 14.58 -9.92
C GLY A 60 13.05 13.23 -10.61
N ILE A 61 12.45 12.14 -10.13
CA ILE A 61 12.49 10.85 -10.82
C ILE A 61 11.83 11.02 -12.20
N LYS A 62 12.24 10.26 -13.22
CA LYS A 62 11.57 10.33 -14.54
C LYS A 62 10.15 9.77 -14.46
N PRO A 63 9.18 10.31 -15.21
CA PRO A 63 7.82 9.77 -15.19
C PRO A 63 7.83 8.38 -15.82
N PRO A 64 6.96 7.45 -15.36
CA PRO A 64 6.87 6.14 -15.95
C PRO A 64 6.49 6.26 -17.44
N THR A 65 7.12 5.45 -18.26
CA THR A 65 6.81 5.28 -19.67
C THR A 65 5.40 4.67 -19.84
N ALA A 66 4.83 4.80 -21.03
CA ALA A 66 3.53 4.20 -21.34
C ALA A 66 3.51 2.66 -21.15
N GLN A 67 4.65 2.01 -21.39
CA GLN A 67 4.80 0.57 -21.16
C GLN A 67 4.78 0.24 -19.67
N GLU A 68 5.51 0.99 -18.84
CA GLU A 68 5.51 0.83 -17.38
C GLU A 68 4.13 1.08 -16.77
N TRP A 69 3.37 2.06 -17.28
CA TRP A 69 1.99 2.31 -16.87
C TRP A 69 1.06 1.13 -17.19
N ARG A 70 1.19 0.52 -18.37
CA ARG A 70 0.41 -0.66 -18.75
C ARG A 70 0.74 -1.85 -17.86
N SER A 71 2.04 -2.14 -17.68
CA SER A 71 2.48 -3.24 -16.82
C SER A 71 2.04 -3.04 -15.37
N SER A 72 2.17 -1.82 -14.83
CA SER A 72 1.75 -1.50 -13.45
C SER A 72 0.24 -1.60 -13.27
N THR A 73 -0.54 -1.14 -14.27
CA THR A 73 -2.01 -1.28 -14.24
C THR A 73 -2.41 -2.76 -14.27
N LEU A 74 -1.81 -3.56 -15.16
CA LEU A 74 -2.09 -4.99 -15.25
C LEU A 74 -1.76 -5.71 -13.94
N LEU A 75 -0.57 -5.46 -13.39
CA LEU A 75 -0.16 -6.03 -12.10
C LEU A 75 -1.09 -5.58 -10.97
N GLY A 76 -1.47 -4.30 -10.93
CA GLY A 76 -2.41 -3.77 -9.95
C GLY A 76 -3.78 -4.45 -10.01
N VAL A 77 -4.33 -4.62 -11.22
CA VAL A 77 -5.61 -5.32 -11.43
C VAL A 77 -5.52 -6.78 -11.00
N LEU A 78 -4.47 -7.49 -11.41
CA LEU A 78 -4.27 -8.89 -11.04
C LEU A 78 -4.05 -9.07 -9.52
N MET A 79 -3.27 -8.21 -8.89
CA MET A 79 -3.05 -8.24 -7.44
C MET A 79 -4.34 -7.93 -6.68
N LEU A 80 -5.12 -6.93 -7.11
CA LEU A 80 -6.38 -6.58 -6.47
C LEU A 80 -7.45 -7.67 -6.65
N GLY A 81 -7.60 -8.19 -7.87
CA GLY A 81 -8.64 -9.16 -8.22
C GLY A 81 -8.33 -10.61 -7.83
N CYS A 82 -7.06 -11.03 -7.86
CA CYS A 82 -6.66 -12.41 -7.59
C CYS A 82 -5.84 -12.59 -6.30
N GLY A 83 -5.15 -11.54 -5.81
CA GLY A 83 -4.26 -11.63 -4.65
C GLY A 83 -4.90 -11.18 -3.34
N THR A 84 -5.40 -9.93 -3.29
CA THR A 84 -5.96 -9.33 -2.06
C THR A 84 -7.46 -9.52 -1.88
N GLY A 85 -8.23 -9.80 -2.95
CA GLY A 85 -9.69 -9.96 -2.91
C GLY A 85 -10.20 -11.42 -2.87
N GLY A 86 -9.29 -12.41 -2.92
CA GLY A 86 -9.62 -13.84 -2.92
C GLY A 86 -9.53 -14.50 -1.54
N VAL A 87 -9.78 -13.74 -0.47
CA VAL A 87 -9.99 -14.24 0.89
C VAL A 87 -11.38 -13.90 1.38
#